data_AF-A0A7V3VWE0-F1
#
_entry.id   AF-A0A7V3VWE0-F1
#
_cell.length_a   1.000
_cell.length_b   1.000
_cell.length_c   1.000
_cell.angle_alpha   90.00
_cell.angle_beta   90.00
_cell.angle_gamma   90.00
#
_symmetry.space_group_name_H-M   'P 1'
#
loop_
_entity.id
_entity.type
_entity.pdbx_description
1 polymer ?
#
loop_
_entity_poly.entity_id
_entity_poly.type
_entity_poly.pdbx_seq_one_letter_code
_entity_poly.pdbx_strand_id
1 'polypeptide(L)'
;MRKMKFFIFIFTLFFLFACQKSGGRLKIIGTWGGSELETFKKVCGAAGVEIDFETTRDLDAILTTRLKANNLPDMAILPNPSKMKELIKAGTLRELNYIDRNELEKNYSKLWIDMGSYGGKLFGIYIKAANKSLIWYNPEEFKKNGWLVPSNWDELISLTKK
;
A
#
# COMPACT_ATOMS: atom_id res chain seq x y z
N MET A 1 -12.48 -48.43 54.59
CA MET A 1 -11.51 -47.31 54.47
C MET A 1 -10.26 -47.80 53.75
N ARG A 2 -10.14 -47.54 52.44
CA ARG A 2 -8.97 -47.92 51.61
C ARG A 2 -8.32 -46.63 51.12
N LYS A 3 -7.02 -46.49 51.40
CA LYS A 3 -6.23 -45.26 51.22
C LYS A 3 -6.12 -44.87 49.74
N MET A 4 -6.45 -43.60 49.49
CA MET A 4 -6.27 -42.87 48.24
C MET A 4 -4.77 -42.72 47.92
N LYS A 5 -4.35 -43.00 46.68
CA LYS A 5 -3.03 -42.59 46.16
C LYS A 5 -3.26 -41.88 44.82
N PHE A 6 -3.27 -40.55 44.88
CA PHE A 6 -3.11 -39.66 43.75
C PHE A 6 -1.72 -39.90 43.14
N PHE A 7 -1.64 -40.19 41.84
CA PHE A 7 -0.39 -40.16 41.08
C PHE A 7 -0.55 -39.10 40.00
N ILE A 8 -0.04 -37.90 40.29
CA ILE A 8 0.01 -36.79 39.35
C ILE A 8 1.21 -37.04 38.43
N PHE A 9 0.95 -37.40 37.18
CA PHE A 9 1.96 -37.47 36.13
C PHE A 9 2.05 -36.07 35.48
N ILE A 10 2.99 -35.24 35.95
CA ILE A 10 3.34 -33.98 35.26
C ILE A 10 4.15 -34.37 34.04
N PHE A 11 3.50 -34.37 32.88
CA PHE A 11 4.17 -34.47 31.58
C PHE A 11 4.62 -33.07 31.20
N THR A 12 5.87 -32.74 31.53
CA THR A 12 6.49 -31.46 31.16
C THR A 12 6.69 -31.43 29.64
N LEU A 13 5.74 -30.85 28.93
CA LEU A 13 5.83 -30.58 27.51
C LEU A 13 6.84 -29.44 27.32
N PHE A 14 8.10 -29.80 27.02
CA PHE A 14 9.09 -28.86 26.50
C PHE A 14 8.60 -28.38 25.12
N PHE A 15 7.83 -27.28 25.11
CA PHE A 15 7.72 -26.45 23.92
C PHE A 15 9.10 -25.84 23.69
N LEU A 16 9.91 -26.51 22.87
CA LEU A 16 10.92 -25.83 22.07
C LEU A 16 10.19 -24.70 21.36
N PHE A 17 10.39 -23.47 21.82
CA PHE A 17 10.23 -22.28 21.01
C PHE A 17 11.29 -22.36 19.89
N ALA A 18 11.06 -23.24 18.93
CA ALA A 18 11.54 -23.02 17.59
C ALA A 18 10.93 -21.68 17.18
N CYS A 19 11.80 -20.73 16.83
CA CYS A 19 11.43 -19.44 16.28
C CYS A 19 10.33 -19.63 15.23
N GLN A 20 9.09 -19.37 15.61
CA GLN A 20 7.96 -19.43 14.71
C GLN A 20 8.10 -18.19 13.84
N LYS A 21 8.81 -18.32 12.70
CA LYS A 21 8.52 -17.47 11.54
C LYS A 21 7.00 -17.56 11.40
N SER A 22 6.28 -16.47 11.69
CA SER A 22 4.84 -16.42 11.50
C SER A 22 4.58 -16.66 10.02
N GLY A 23 4.25 -17.90 9.65
CA GLY A 23 4.12 -18.36 8.26
C GLY A 23 2.84 -17.88 7.58
N GLY A 24 2.50 -16.60 7.73
CA GLY A 24 1.38 -15.95 7.06
C GLY A 24 1.87 -15.08 5.91
N ARG A 25 1.18 -15.15 4.76
CA ARG A 25 1.37 -14.19 3.67
C ARG A 25 0.55 -12.95 3.95
N LEU A 26 1.16 -11.77 3.76
CA LEU A 26 0.45 -10.50 3.89
C LEU A 26 -0.46 -10.31 2.68
N LYS A 27 -1.78 -10.19 2.89
CA LYS A 27 -2.74 -9.90 1.83
C LYS A 27 -2.70 -8.41 1.50
N ILE A 28 -2.29 -8.09 0.29
CA ILE A 28 -2.17 -6.73 -0.22
C ILE A 28 -3.08 -6.58 -1.43
N ILE A 29 -3.83 -5.49 -1.51
CA ILE A 29 -4.56 -5.13 -2.73
C ILE A 29 -4.02 -3.82 -3.30
N GLY A 30 -3.98 -3.70 -4.63
CA GLY A 30 -3.60 -2.46 -5.29
C GLY A 30 -3.83 -2.50 -6.80
N THR A 31 -3.41 -1.44 -7.47
CA THR A 31 -3.55 -1.33 -8.94
C THR A 31 -2.30 -1.76 -9.69
N TRP A 32 -1.22 -2.10 -8.99
CA TRP A 32 0.07 -2.41 -9.58
C TRP A 32 0.05 -3.77 -10.27
N GLY A 33 0.61 -3.80 -11.48
CA GLY A 33 0.84 -5.00 -12.27
C GLY A 33 2.14 -4.87 -13.06
N GLY A 34 2.47 -5.88 -13.86
CA GLY A 34 3.68 -5.87 -14.69
C GLY A 34 4.95 -5.62 -13.88
N SER A 35 5.87 -4.82 -14.45
CA SER A 35 7.19 -4.55 -13.86
C SER A 35 7.14 -3.86 -12.49
N GLU A 36 6.10 -3.08 -12.23
CA GLU A 36 5.93 -2.40 -10.94
C GLU A 36 5.66 -3.42 -9.82
N LEU A 37 4.72 -4.35 -10.05
CA LEU A 37 4.43 -5.40 -9.09
C LEU A 37 5.62 -6.36 -8.91
N GLU A 38 6.31 -6.71 -9.99
CA GLU A 38 7.50 -7.58 -9.90
C GLU A 38 8.64 -6.93 -9.10
N THR A 39 8.84 -5.62 -9.26
CA THR A 39 9.79 -4.87 -8.44
C THR A 39 9.35 -4.84 -6.98
N PHE A 40 8.06 -4.60 -6.70
CA PHE A 40 7.55 -4.57 -5.33
C PHE A 40 7.71 -5.93 -4.63
N LYS A 41 7.41 -7.04 -5.31
CA LYS A 41 7.63 -8.40 -4.79
C LYS A 41 9.09 -8.65 -4.42
N LYS A 42 10.05 -8.16 -5.23
CA LYS A 42 11.49 -8.27 -4.93
C LYS A 42 11.86 -7.50 -3.66
N VAL A 43 11.32 -6.29 -3.48
CA VAL A 43 11.53 -5.49 -2.26
C VAL A 43 11.00 -6.22 -1.02
N CYS A 44 9.78 -6.77 -1.10
CA CYS A 44 9.21 -7.57 -0.02
C CYS A 44 10.05 -8.83 0.29
N GLY A 45 10.49 -9.55 -0.75
CA GLY A 45 11.35 -10.72 -0.60
C GLY A 45 12.69 -10.40 0.05
N ALA A 46 13.33 -9.29 -0.33
CA ALA A 46 14.57 -8.82 0.30
C ALA A 46 14.37 -8.43 1.77
N ALA A 47 13.17 -7.96 2.14
CA ALA A 47 12.78 -7.71 3.52
C ALA A 47 12.32 -8.97 4.28
N GLY A 48 12.31 -10.15 3.64
CA GLY A 48 11.86 -11.40 4.24
C GLY A 48 10.34 -11.51 4.44
N VAL A 49 9.56 -10.71 3.70
CA VAL A 49 8.09 -10.66 3.77
C VAL A 49 7.49 -11.41 2.58
N GLU A 50 6.69 -12.44 2.86
CA GLU A 50 5.85 -13.06 1.84
C GLU A 50 4.53 -12.31 1.69
N ILE A 51 4.11 -12.07 0.45
CA ILE A 51 2.89 -11.33 0.13
C ILE A 51 1.97 -12.14 -0.78
N ASP A 52 0.67 -11.94 -0.61
CA ASP A 52 -0.37 -12.31 -1.57
C ASP A 52 -0.96 -11.01 -2.12
N PHE A 53 -0.61 -10.67 -3.38
CA PHE A 53 -0.97 -9.39 -3.98
C PHE A 53 -2.11 -9.55 -4.97
N GLU A 54 -3.24 -8.90 -4.69
CA GLU A 54 -4.39 -8.80 -5.58
C GLU A 54 -4.32 -7.51 -6.40
N THR A 55 -4.15 -7.65 -7.71
CA THR A 55 -4.22 -6.52 -8.65
C THR A 55 -5.66 -6.32 -9.12
N THR A 56 -6.15 -5.08 -9.05
CA THR A 56 -7.48 -4.73 -9.57
C THR A 56 -7.51 -3.32 -10.16
N ARG A 57 -8.42 -3.09 -11.12
CA ARG A 57 -8.75 -1.75 -11.64
C ARG A 57 -9.91 -1.10 -10.87
N ASP A 58 -10.72 -1.89 -10.18
CA ASP A 58 -11.92 -1.46 -9.44
C ASP A 58 -11.67 -1.37 -7.93
N LEU A 59 -10.48 -0.92 -7.55
CA LEU A 59 -10.00 -0.94 -6.15
C LEU A 59 -11.00 -0.32 -5.17
N ASP A 60 -11.53 0.86 -5.48
CA ASP A 60 -12.44 1.56 -4.59
C ASP A 60 -13.77 0.80 -4.39
N ALA A 61 -14.29 0.17 -5.44
CA ALA A 61 -15.51 -0.63 -5.35
C ALA A 61 -15.28 -1.91 -4.54
N ILE A 62 -14.16 -2.59 -4.76
CA ILE A 62 -13.80 -3.82 -4.02
C ILE A 62 -13.56 -3.49 -2.54
N LEU A 63 -12.81 -2.45 -2.22
CA LEU A 63 -12.58 -2.03 -0.82
C LEU A 63 -13.89 -1.65 -0.14
N THR A 64 -14.80 -0.96 -0.82
CA THR A 64 -16.11 -0.60 -0.27
C THR A 64 -16.97 -1.83 0.02
N THR A 65 -16.99 -2.80 -0.89
CA THR A 65 -17.70 -4.07 -0.70
C THR A 65 -17.09 -4.89 0.45
N ARG A 66 -15.76 -4.99 0.50
CA ARG A 66 -15.03 -5.72 1.55
C ARG A 66 -15.15 -5.07 2.92
N LEU A 67 -15.21 -3.75 2.98
CA LEU A 67 -15.50 -3.00 4.21
C LEU A 67 -16.87 -3.40 4.77
N LYS A 68 -17.91 -3.41 3.93
CA LYS A 68 -19.27 -3.83 4.34
C LYS A 68 -19.34 -5.29 4.77
N ALA A 69 -18.53 -6.15 4.15
CA ALA A 69 -18.46 -7.57 4.46
C ALA A 69 -17.47 -7.92 5.60
N ASN A 70 -16.84 -6.92 6.23
CA ASN A 70 -15.80 -7.11 7.25
C ASN A 70 -14.65 -8.06 6.81
N ASN A 71 -14.21 -7.92 5.56
CA ASN A 71 -13.20 -8.76 4.93
C ASN A 71 -12.17 -7.92 4.16
N LEU A 72 -11.64 -6.88 4.81
CA LEU A 72 -10.56 -6.06 4.25
C LEU A 72 -9.23 -6.84 4.20
N PRO A 73 -8.34 -6.53 3.24
CA PRO A 73 -6.99 -7.07 3.22
C PRO A 73 -6.16 -6.50 4.37
N ASP A 74 -4.97 -7.07 4.61
CA ASP A 74 -4.04 -6.55 5.62
C ASP A 74 -3.49 -5.17 5.24
N MET A 75 -3.30 -4.92 3.94
CA MET A 75 -2.84 -3.63 3.42
C MET A 75 -3.49 -3.30 2.07
N ALA A 76 -3.70 -2.01 1.80
CA ALA A 76 -4.15 -1.51 0.51
C ALA A 76 -3.21 -0.41 0.02
N ILE A 77 -2.77 -0.52 -1.24
CA ILE A 77 -2.01 0.53 -1.92
C ILE A 77 -3.01 1.45 -2.62
N LEU A 78 -3.23 2.62 -2.03
CA LEU A 78 -4.25 3.57 -2.47
C LEU A 78 -3.68 4.56 -3.49
N PRO A 79 -4.27 4.67 -4.70
CA PRO A 79 -3.83 5.65 -5.71
C PRO A 79 -4.36 7.06 -5.44
N ASN A 80 -5.25 7.22 -4.46
CA ASN A 80 -5.85 8.50 -4.08
C ASN A 80 -5.95 8.64 -2.54
N PRO A 81 -5.79 9.87 -1.98
CA PRO A 81 -5.88 10.13 -0.55
C PRO A 81 -7.29 10.00 0.04
N SER A 82 -8.33 10.16 -0.79
CA SER A 82 -9.72 10.25 -0.32
C SER A 82 -10.19 8.94 0.31
N LYS A 83 -9.88 7.79 -0.32
CA LYS A 83 -10.24 6.48 0.20
C LYS A 83 -9.65 6.21 1.60
N MET A 84 -8.45 6.68 1.88
CA MET A 84 -7.84 6.54 3.21
C MET A 84 -8.69 7.24 4.26
N LYS A 85 -9.12 8.49 4.01
CA LYS A 85 -9.97 9.25 4.95
C LYS A 85 -11.32 8.57 5.20
N GLU A 86 -11.90 7.93 4.20
CA GLU A 86 -13.13 7.15 4.36
C GLU A 86 -12.91 5.95 5.30
N LEU A 87 -11.84 5.19 5.09
CA LEU A 87 -11.50 4.03 5.93
C LEU A 87 -11.13 4.43 7.38
N ILE A 88 -10.50 5.59 7.58
CA ILE A 88 -10.25 6.13 8.92
C ILE A 88 -11.58 6.46 9.62
N LYS A 89 -12.50 7.15 8.93
CA LYS A 89 -13.82 7.49 9.49
C LYS A 89 -14.66 6.25 9.79
N ALA A 90 -14.48 5.17 9.04
CA ALA A 90 -15.10 3.87 9.29
C ALA A 90 -14.47 3.11 10.48
N GLY A 91 -13.36 3.61 11.05
CA GLY A 91 -12.69 3.00 12.20
C GLY A 91 -11.92 1.71 11.89
N THR A 92 -11.62 1.43 10.62
CA THR A 92 -11.00 0.16 10.22
C THR A 92 -9.49 0.22 10.03
N LEU A 93 -8.92 1.43 9.90
CA LEU A 93 -7.46 1.58 9.78
C LEU A 93 -6.80 1.63 11.16
N ARG A 94 -5.69 0.90 11.26
CA ARG A 94 -4.84 0.92 12.45
C ARG A 94 -3.87 2.08 12.36
N GLU A 95 -3.67 2.75 13.49
CA GLU A 95 -2.63 3.76 13.63
C GLU A 95 -1.25 3.10 13.49
N LEU A 96 -0.35 3.73 12.75
CA LEU A 96 1.02 3.28 12.52
C LEU A 96 1.97 3.80 13.61
N ASN A 97 1.58 3.65 14.88
CA ASN A 97 2.33 4.18 16.04
C ASN A 97 3.65 3.45 16.31
N TYR A 98 3.90 2.34 15.62
CA TYR A 98 5.15 1.58 15.67
C TYR A 98 6.24 2.17 14.75
N ILE A 99 5.89 3.13 13.89
CA ILE A 99 6.85 3.84 13.04
C ILE A 99 7.52 4.93 13.87
N ASP A 100 8.86 4.96 13.88
CA ASP A 100 9.62 6.04 14.50
C ASP A 100 9.36 7.35 13.76
N ARG A 101 8.70 8.29 14.45
CA ARG A 101 8.33 9.60 13.92
C ARG A 101 9.57 10.46 13.61
N ASN A 102 10.64 10.36 14.40
CA ASN A 102 11.85 11.12 14.14
C ASN A 102 12.54 10.66 12.86
N GLU A 103 12.61 9.34 12.65
CA GLU A 103 13.16 8.77 11.42
C GLU A 103 12.27 9.12 10.21
N LEU A 104 10.96 9.11 10.38
CA LEU A 104 10.04 9.54 9.32
C LEU A 104 10.24 11.02 8.95
N GLU A 105 10.30 11.91 9.94
CA GLU A 105 10.49 13.37 9.74
C GLU A 105 11.86 13.73 9.15
N LYS A 106 12.87 12.87 9.35
CA LYS A 106 14.18 13.00 8.71
C LYS A 106 14.16 12.64 7.23
N ASN A 107 13.33 11.66 6.83
CA ASN A 107 13.33 11.12 5.47
C ASN A 107 12.17 11.64 4.59
N TYR A 108 11.12 12.21 5.20
CA TYR A 108 9.94 12.70 4.51
C TYR A 108 9.69 14.17 4.79
N SER A 109 9.29 14.92 3.75
CA SER A 109 8.78 16.27 3.95
C SER A 109 7.48 16.23 4.76
N LYS A 110 7.23 17.31 5.52
CA LYS A 110 6.01 17.48 6.32
C LYS A 110 4.73 17.23 5.51
N LEU A 111 4.69 17.66 4.24
CA LEU A 111 3.56 17.47 3.35
C LEU A 111 3.13 16.00 3.24
N TRP A 112 4.09 15.08 3.04
CA TRP A 112 3.78 13.65 2.87
C TRP A 112 3.31 13.01 4.17
N ILE A 113 3.90 13.41 5.30
CA ILE A 113 3.50 12.96 6.64
C ILE A 113 2.08 13.42 6.96
N ASP A 114 1.77 14.70 6.69
CA ASP A 114 0.44 15.27 6.89
C ASP A 114 -0.61 14.57 6.01
N MET A 115 -0.27 14.26 4.76
CA MET A 115 -1.17 13.53 3.85
C MET A 115 -1.48 12.10 4.32
N GLY A 116 -0.53 11.45 4.98
CA GLY A 116 -0.71 10.14 5.61
C GLY A 116 -1.36 10.18 6.99
N SER A 117 -1.63 11.37 7.53
CA SER A 117 -2.10 11.58 8.89
C SER A 117 -3.55 12.05 8.97
N TYR A 118 -4.22 11.75 10.07
CA TYR A 118 -5.55 12.26 10.41
C TYR A 118 -5.66 12.48 11.92
N GLY A 119 -6.07 13.69 12.33
CA GLY A 119 -6.14 14.03 13.75
C GLY A 119 -4.79 13.91 14.49
N GLY A 120 -3.68 14.20 13.83
CA GLY A 120 -2.32 14.09 14.39
C GLY A 120 -1.72 12.67 14.40
N LYS A 121 -2.50 11.66 14.00
CA LYS A 121 -2.08 10.25 13.99
C LYS A 121 -1.76 9.78 12.58
N LEU A 122 -0.74 8.93 12.44
CA LEU A 122 -0.29 8.39 11.16
C LEU A 122 -1.07 7.12 10.80
N PHE A 123 -1.63 7.06 9.60
CA PHE A 123 -2.41 5.91 9.11
C PHE A 123 -1.91 5.36 7.76
N GLY A 124 -1.05 6.09 7.06
CA GLY A 124 -0.50 5.66 5.78
C GLY A 124 0.86 6.31 5.49
N ILE A 125 1.62 5.68 4.60
CA ILE A 125 2.94 6.15 4.17
C ILE A 125 2.92 6.32 2.64
N TYR A 126 3.37 7.48 2.17
CA TYR A 126 3.44 7.80 0.75
C TYR A 126 4.74 7.28 0.14
N ILE A 127 4.70 6.08 -0.45
CA ILE A 127 5.90 5.44 -1.01
C ILE A 127 6.20 5.84 -2.47
N LYS A 128 5.26 6.51 -3.14
CA LYS A 128 5.37 6.92 -4.55
C LYS A 128 4.48 8.13 -4.83
N ALA A 129 4.96 9.02 -5.69
CA ALA A 129 4.19 10.11 -6.28
C ALA A 129 4.32 10.07 -7.80
N ALA A 130 3.27 10.53 -8.51
CA ALA A 130 3.27 10.65 -9.95
C ALA A 130 2.63 11.98 -10.36
N ASN A 131 3.30 12.71 -11.26
CA ASN A 131 2.74 13.93 -11.86
C ASN A 131 1.77 13.53 -12.99
N LYS A 132 0.51 13.97 -12.87
CA LYS A 132 -0.56 13.67 -13.83
C LYS A 132 -0.86 14.81 -14.80
N SER A 133 -0.17 15.94 -14.68
CA SER A 133 -0.40 17.15 -15.48
C SER A 133 0.59 17.30 -16.65
N LEU A 134 1.22 16.20 -17.06
CA LEU A 134 2.18 16.18 -18.16
C LEU A 134 1.55 15.59 -19.42
N ILE A 135 1.89 16.18 -20.57
CA ILE A 135 1.57 15.64 -21.90
C ILE A 135 2.85 15.07 -22.48
N TRP A 136 2.84 13.77 -22.79
CA TRP A 136 3.97 13.08 -23.39
C TRP A 136 3.80 13.10 -24.91
N TYR A 137 4.87 13.45 -25.64
CA TYR A 137 4.89 13.48 -27.10
C TYR A 137 6.21 12.90 -27.64
N ASN A 138 6.24 12.56 -28.94
CA ASN A 138 7.44 12.08 -29.61
C ASN A 138 8.19 13.25 -30.28
N PRO A 139 9.38 13.66 -29.79
CA PRO A 139 10.13 14.77 -30.37
C PRO A 139 10.58 14.53 -31.82
N GLU A 140 10.84 13.28 -32.20
CA GLU A 140 11.25 12.94 -33.57
C GLU A 140 10.11 13.16 -34.56
N GLU A 141 8.89 12.77 -34.17
CA GLU A 141 7.70 12.99 -34.99
C GLU A 141 7.40 14.49 -35.13
N PHE A 142 7.58 15.27 -34.06
CA PHE A 142 7.43 16.73 -34.12
C PHE A 142 8.43 17.36 -35.08
N LYS A 143 9.70 16.94 -35.01
CA LYS A 143 10.75 17.41 -35.91
C LYS A 143 10.47 17.05 -37.37
N LYS A 144 10.04 15.81 -37.64
CA LYS A 144 9.71 15.31 -38.99
C LYS A 144 8.58 16.09 -39.65
N ASN A 145 7.56 16.48 -38.87
CA ASN A 145 6.39 17.21 -39.38
C ASN A 145 6.50 18.73 -39.24
N GLY A 146 7.61 19.25 -38.72
CA GLY A 146 7.80 20.69 -38.50
C GLY A 146 6.83 21.29 -37.48
N TRP A 147 6.37 20.49 -36.51
CA TRP A 147 5.45 20.95 -35.47
C TRP A 147 6.20 21.60 -34.30
N LEU A 148 5.64 22.70 -33.80
CA LEU A 148 6.10 23.33 -32.56
C LEU A 148 5.41 22.70 -31.35
N VAL A 149 6.11 22.67 -30.22
CA VAL A 149 5.52 22.26 -28.93
C VAL A 149 4.47 23.30 -28.52
N PRO A 150 3.19 22.91 -28.31
CA PRO A 150 2.16 23.84 -27.89
C PRO A 150 2.47 24.50 -26.56
N SER A 151 2.29 25.81 -26.49
CA SER A 151 2.47 26.64 -25.29
C SER A 151 1.16 26.83 -24.50
N ASN A 152 0.03 26.58 -25.15
CA ASN A 152 -1.31 26.77 -24.59
C ASN A 152 -2.31 25.72 -25.14
N TRP A 153 -3.52 25.75 -24.59
CA TRP A 153 -4.56 24.78 -24.91
C TRP A 153 -5.04 24.88 -26.36
N ASP A 154 -5.19 26.09 -26.90
CA ASP A 154 -5.69 26.29 -28.26
C ASP A 154 -4.69 25.79 -29.31
N GLU A 155 -3.39 25.99 -29.06
CA GLU A 155 -2.31 25.42 -29.88
C GLU A 155 -2.32 23.89 -29.83
N LEU A 156 -2.53 23.31 -28.65
CA LEU A 156 -2.59 21.86 -28.47
C LEU A 156 -3.77 21.26 -29.24
N ILE A 157 -4.97 21.84 -29.12
CA ILE A 157 -6.16 21.39 -29.85
C ILE A 157 -6.03 21.60 -31.36
N SER A 158 -5.35 22.67 -31.78
CA SER A 158 -5.06 22.89 -33.20
C SER A 158 -4.12 21.82 -33.76
N LEU A 159 -3.16 21.35 -32.94
CA LEU A 159 -2.24 20.28 -33.32
C LEU A 159 -2.95 18.93 -33.55
N THR A 160 -4.00 18.60 -32.77
CA THR A 160 -4.73 17.33 -32.94
C THR A 160 -5.56 17.23 -34.21
N LYS A 161 -5.66 18.31 -35.00
CA LYS A 161 -6.42 18.37 -36.26
C LYS A 161 -5.55 18.25 -37.50
N LYS A 162 -4.23 18.12 -37.34
CA LYS A 162 -3.25 17.90 -38.42
C LYS A 162 -3.04 16.40 -38.64
#